data_AF-A0A7Y1T3U5-F1
#
_entry.id   AF-A0A7Y1T3U5-F1
#
_cell.length_a   1.000
_cell.length_b   1.000
_cell.length_c   1.000
_cell.angle_alpha   90.00
_cell.angle_beta   90.00
_cell.angle_gamma   90.00
#
_symmetry.space_group_name_H-M   'P 1'
#
loop_
_entity.id
_entity.type
_entity.pdbx_description
1 polymer ?
#
loop_
_entity_poly.entity_id
_entity_poly.type
_entity_poly.pdbx_seq_one_letter_code
_entity_poly.pdbx_strand_id
1 'polypeptide(L)'
;MRIILTSIALLTLLFKSYGQEGLSFKTDQQFYLKGKSTIIGNTILSTHKTRAYNDNSGINDLLKLEHIDVDDDRSTFNSSKAILDLNVNPSKLKYAALYWSAIYKYDKGKKVIERTDNGKKTLQRVVYDGKESRSNDVHKVILKLPNGADTSINGSIIFDSYQSQLFEDTKPYVCYADVTDLLKSQNSLSGIYTLANIRATEGYVSGGASGGWLLYMIYEDDESANKFFTTFNGFVEVAEKPVDIVFSGFNTSGIGKVNT
;
A
#
# COMPACT_ATOMS: atom_id res chain seq x y z
N MET A 1 -29.53 17.64 65.35
CA MET A 1 -29.15 18.27 64.06
C MET A 1 -27.66 18.06 63.82
N ARG A 2 -27.31 17.15 62.90
CA ARG A 2 -26.06 17.11 62.11
C ARG A 2 -26.07 15.84 61.25
N ILE A 3 -26.51 16.00 60.01
CA ILE A 3 -26.45 14.97 58.97
C ILE A 3 -25.03 15.06 58.39
N ILE A 4 -24.25 13.98 58.48
CA ILE A 4 -22.93 13.88 57.84
C ILE A 4 -23.18 13.29 56.45
N LEU A 5 -23.12 14.13 55.41
CA LEU A 5 -23.03 13.67 54.02
C LEU A 5 -21.58 13.23 53.77
N THR A 6 -21.37 11.93 53.61
CA THR A 6 -20.15 11.38 53.01
C THR A 6 -20.29 11.41 51.50
N SER A 7 -19.60 12.37 50.85
CA SER A 7 -19.45 12.42 49.40
C SER A 7 -18.55 11.27 48.93
N ILE A 8 -19.10 10.34 48.15
CA ILE A 8 -18.34 9.33 47.42
C ILE A 8 -17.82 9.99 46.14
N ALA A 9 -16.51 10.23 46.07
CA ALA A 9 -15.85 10.66 44.84
C ALA A 9 -15.75 9.46 43.89
N LEU A 10 -16.53 9.46 42.82
CA LEU A 10 -16.49 8.45 41.77
C LEU A 10 -15.24 8.71 40.89
N LEU A 11 -14.19 7.91 41.09
CA LEU A 11 -12.98 7.94 40.28
C LEU A 11 -13.27 7.26 38.93
N THR A 12 -13.60 8.03 37.89
CA THR A 12 -13.75 7.50 36.53
C THR A 12 -12.37 7.12 35.99
N LEU A 13 -12.08 5.83 35.93
CA LEU A 13 -10.95 5.29 35.16
C LEU A 13 -11.18 5.59 33.67
N LEU A 14 -10.34 6.43 33.08
CA LEU A 14 -10.25 6.60 31.64
C LEU A 14 -9.59 5.36 31.04
N PHE A 15 -10.41 4.37 30.64
CA PHE A 15 -9.93 3.32 29.75
C PHE A 15 -9.58 3.95 28.40
N LYS A 16 -8.29 3.96 28.04
CA LYS A 16 -7.89 4.22 26.66
C LYS A 16 -8.34 3.01 25.82
N SER A 17 -9.43 3.15 25.10
CA SER A 17 -9.77 2.23 24.01
C SER A 17 -8.76 2.47 22.88
N TYR A 18 -7.92 1.48 22.59
CA TYR A 18 -7.13 1.48 21.36
C TYR A 18 -8.09 1.18 20.21
N GLY A 19 -8.41 2.20 19.41
CA GLY A 19 -9.11 2.04 18.14
C GLY A 19 -8.18 1.46 17.07
N GLN A 20 -8.74 0.99 15.97
CA GLN A 20 -8.01 0.55 14.78
C GLN A 20 -6.99 1.62 14.35
N GLU A 21 -5.69 1.29 14.33
CA GLU A 21 -4.66 2.19 13.79
C GLU A 21 -4.73 2.14 12.25
N GLY A 22 -5.41 3.12 11.65
CA GLY A 22 -5.59 3.22 10.19
C GLY A 22 -6.83 3.98 9.73
N LEU A 23 -7.21 3.76 8.46
CA LEU A 23 -8.43 4.28 7.83
C LEU A 23 -9.38 3.12 7.49
N SER A 24 -10.56 3.09 8.10
CA SER A 24 -11.56 2.04 7.85
C SER A 24 -11.90 1.92 6.37
N PHE A 25 -12.06 0.67 5.90
CA PHE A 25 -12.41 0.37 4.52
C PHE A 25 -13.80 0.88 4.17
N LYS A 26 -13.90 1.67 3.10
CA LYS A 26 -15.15 2.17 2.55
C LYS A 26 -15.31 1.70 1.11
N THR A 27 -16.53 1.39 0.72
CA THR A 27 -16.87 1.07 -0.67
C THR A 27 -16.42 2.21 -1.59
N ASP A 28 -15.75 1.86 -2.67
CA ASP A 28 -15.26 2.78 -3.69
C ASP A 28 -16.09 2.67 -4.97
N GLN A 29 -16.10 1.50 -5.61
CA GLN A 29 -16.90 1.23 -6.82
C GLN A 29 -17.74 -0.04 -6.68
N GLN A 30 -18.88 -0.06 -7.40
CA GLN A 30 -19.76 -1.21 -7.50
C GLN A 30 -20.19 -1.43 -8.95
N PHE A 31 -20.05 -2.66 -9.44
CA PHE A 31 -20.45 -3.06 -10.78
C PHE A 31 -21.26 -4.33 -10.74
N TYR A 32 -22.32 -4.39 -11.54
CA TYR A 32 -23.06 -5.63 -11.82
C TYR A 32 -23.02 -5.91 -13.32
N LEU A 33 -22.19 -6.87 -13.72
CA LEU A 33 -21.94 -7.16 -15.14
C LEU A 33 -21.45 -8.60 -15.36
N LYS A 34 -21.53 -9.06 -16.60
CA LYS A 34 -20.81 -10.26 -17.07
C LYS A 34 -19.36 -9.89 -17.29
N GLY A 35 -18.47 -10.38 -16.43
CA GLY A 35 -17.07 -9.99 -16.53
C GLY A 35 -16.12 -10.74 -15.64
N LYS A 36 -14.88 -10.30 -15.74
CA LYS A 36 -13.72 -10.81 -15.00
C LYS A 36 -12.95 -9.63 -14.43
N SER A 37 -12.08 -9.93 -13.48
CA SER A 37 -11.09 -8.99 -12.99
C SER A 37 -9.70 -9.57 -13.11
N THR A 38 -8.69 -8.70 -13.14
CA THR A 38 -7.28 -9.09 -13.11
C THR A 38 -6.48 -8.09 -12.30
N ILE A 39 -5.31 -8.50 -11.85
CA ILE A 39 -4.39 -7.70 -11.08
C ILE A 39 -2.96 -7.96 -11.55
N ILE A 40 -2.19 -6.90 -11.70
CA ILE A 40 -0.74 -6.95 -11.86
C ILE A 40 -0.10 -5.99 -10.86
N GLY A 41 1.18 -6.15 -10.57
CA GLY A 41 1.89 -5.28 -9.64
C GLY A 41 3.33 -5.73 -9.45
N ASN A 42 4.14 -4.89 -8.82
CA ASN A 42 5.51 -5.24 -8.48
C ASN A 42 6.03 -4.43 -7.28
N THR A 43 7.10 -4.93 -6.67
CA THR A 43 7.88 -4.22 -5.63
C THR A 43 8.81 -3.19 -6.27
N ILE A 44 9.10 -2.13 -5.53
CA ILE A 44 10.12 -1.10 -5.88
C ILE A 44 11.34 -1.14 -4.94
N LEU A 45 11.34 -2.02 -3.95
CA LEU A 45 12.47 -2.23 -3.04
C LEU A 45 13.00 -3.66 -3.13
N SER A 46 14.31 -3.78 -3.07
CA SER A 46 15.02 -5.05 -2.98
C SER A 46 16.42 -4.86 -2.40
N THR A 47 17.15 -5.95 -2.16
CA THR A 47 18.59 -5.91 -1.88
C THR A 47 19.44 -5.77 -3.16
N HIS A 48 18.81 -5.52 -4.31
CA HIS A 48 19.45 -5.37 -5.61
C HIS A 48 18.71 -4.35 -6.48
N LYS A 49 19.45 -3.45 -7.14
CA LYS A 49 18.93 -2.38 -8.00
C LYS A 49 18.02 -2.78 -9.16
N THR A 50 17.98 -4.05 -9.53
CA THR A 50 17.23 -4.51 -10.74
C THR A 50 16.52 -5.85 -10.56
N ARG A 51 16.64 -6.49 -9.39
CA ARG A 51 16.16 -7.87 -9.17
C ARG A 51 15.31 -7.93 -7.92
N ALA A 52 14.25 -8.73 -7.95
CA ALA A 52 13.43 -8.99 -6.78
C ALA A 52 14.23 -9.72 -5.68
N TYR A 53 13.84 -9.49 -4.44
CA TYR A 53 14.29 -10.26 -3.28
C TYR A 53 13.22 -11.31 -2.95
N ASN A 54 13.53 -12.58 -3.17
CA ASN A 54 12.59 -13.71 -3.03
C ASN A 54 13.07 -14.73 -1.96
N ASP A 55 13.87 -14.27 -1.00
CA ASP A 55 14.37 -15.11 0.08
C ASP A 55 13.53 -14.90 1.35
N ASN A 56 12.86 -15.97 1.78
CA ASN A 56 11.96 -15.94 2.93
C ASN A 56 12.67 -16.27 4.26
N SER A 57 13.99 -16.48 4.25
CA SER A 57 14.76 -16.80 5.45
C SER A 57 15.29 -15.57 6.19
N GLY A 58 15.28 -14.39 5.56
CA GLY A 58 15.74 -13.14 6.12
C GLY A 58 14.71 -12.41 6.98
N ILE A 59 15.20 -11.60 7.93
CA ILE A 59 14.37 -10.62 8.67
C ILE A 59 14.47 -9.29 7.93
N ASN A 60 13.34 -8.69 7.55
CA ASN A 60 13.30 -7.47 6.74
C ASN A 60 14.08 -6.31 7.38
N ASP A 61 14.00 -6.13 8.69
CA ASP A 61 14.74 -5.14 9.49
C ASP A 61 16.27 -5.25 9.36
N LEU A 62 16.75 -6.43 8.95
CA LEU A 62 18.16 -6.72 8.73
C LEU A 62 18.64 -6.43 7.30
N LEU A 63 17.72 -6.29 6.36
CA LEU A 63 18.03 -6.05 4.97
C LEU A 63 18.37 -4.58 4.75
N LYS A 64 19.42 -4.35 3.96
CA LYS A 64 19.67 -3.04 3.38
C LYS A 64 18.93 -2.98 2.06
N LEU A 65 17.75 -2.38 2.05
CA LEU A 65 16.96 -2.25 0.84
C LEU A 65 17.44 -1.05 0.01
N GLU A 66 17.31 -1.16 -1.30
CA GLU A 66 17.59 -0.11 -2.27
C GLU A 66 16.46 -0.08 -3.30
N HIS A 67 16.31 1.06 -3.95
CA HIS A 67 15.38 1.22 -5.05
C HIS A 67 15.73 0.29 -6.21
N ILE A 68 14.69 -0.37 -6.73
CA ILE A 68 14.75 -1.07 -8.01
C ILE A 68 14.57 -0.04 -9.13
N ASP A 69 15.37 -0.12 -10.17
CA ASP A 69 15.30 0.69 -11.38
C ASP A 69 15.55 -0.22 -12.60
N VAL A 70 14.56 -0.35 -13.48
CA VAL A 70 14.55 -1.26 -14.64
C VAL A 70 14.22 -0.57 -15.97
N ASP A 71 14.23 0.76 -16.01
CA ASP A 71 13.87 1.55 -17.21
C ASP A 71 15.01 2.43 -17.74
N ASP A 72 16.16 2.47 -17.06
CA ASP A 72 17.36 3.26 -17.43
C ASP A 72 17.07 4.78 -17.62
N ASP A 73 15.91 5.27 -17.14
CA ASP A 73 15.52 6.66 -17.25
C ASP A 73 16.08 7.48 -16.08
N ARG A 74 17.05 8.36 -16.38
CA ARG A 74 17.68 9.26 -15.41
C ARG A 74 16.73 10.30 -14.79
N SER A 75 15.53 10.46 -15.35
CA SER A 75 14.48 11.31 -14.78
C SER A 75 13.70 10.64 -13.66
N THR A 76 13.86 9.31 -13.51
CA THR A 76 13.26 8.53 -12.43
C THR A 76 14.31 8.14 -11.39
N PHE A 77 13.88 7.91 -10.14
CA PHE A 77 14.75 7.41 -9.07
C PHE A 77 14.52 5.93 -8.76
N ASN A 78 13.38 5.38 -9.20
CA ASN A 78 13.07 3.97 -9.16
C ASN A 78 12.02 3.63 -10.20
N SER A 79 12.00 2.37 -10.62
CA SER A 79 11.05 1.83 -11.56
C SER A 79 10.95 0.32 -11.41
N SER A 80 9.74 -0.22 -11.55
CA SER A 80 9.51 -1.66 -11.62
C SER A 80 8.40 -1.96 -12.60
N LYS A 81 8.37 -3.18 -13.14
CA LYS A 81 7.48 -3.55 -14.23
C LYS A 81 6.72 -4.84 -13.98
N ALA A 82 5.52 -4.94 -14.53
CA ALA A 82 4.73 -6.16 -14.55
C ALA A 82 4.21 -6.43 -15.98
N ILE A 83 4.02 -7.69 -16.32
CA ILE A 83 3.46 -8.12 -17.61
C ILE A 83 2.00 -8.44 -17.39
N LEU A 84 1.14 -7.84 -18.21
CA LEU A 84 -0.26 -8.21 -18.32
C LEU A 84 -0.47 -8.95 -19.64
N ASP A 85 -0.91 -10.20 -19.56
CA ASP A 85 -1.45 -10.91 -20.72
C ASP A 85 -2.97 -10.84 -20.67
N LEU A 86 -3.54 -9.87 -21.39
CA LEU A 86 -4.98 -9.64 -21.42
C LEU A 86 -5.45 -9.29 -22.84
N ASN A 87 -6.02 -10.27 -23.53
CA ASN A 87 -6.63 -10.08 -24.85
C ASN A 87 -8.08 -9.60 -24.71
N VAL A 88 -8.26 -8.36 -24.23
CA VAL A 88 -9.56 -7.70 -24.10
C VAL A 88 -9.50 -6.37 -24.82
N ASN A 89 -10.53 -6.08 -25.63
CA ASN A 89 -10.66 -4.77 -26.25
C ASN A 89 -10.76 -3.69 -25.15
N PRO A 90 -9.92 -2.65 -25.16
CA PRO A 90 -9.93 -1.58 -24.16
C PRO A 90 -11.32 -0.96 -23.90
N SER A 91 -12.22 -0.93 -24.88
CA SER A 91 -13.61 -0.45 -24.70
C SER A 91 -14.45 -1.30 -23.73
N LYS A 92 -14.09 -2.57 -23.51
CA LYS A 92 -14.72 -3.47 -22.53
C LYS A 92 -14.19 -3.27 -21.10
N LEU A 93 -13.11 -2.51 -20.92
CA LEU A 93 -12.63 -2.13 -19.59
C LEU A 93 -13.70 -1.28 -18.89
N LYS A 94 -14.04 -1.62 -17.66
CA LYS A 94 -15.00 -0.84 -16.86
C LYS A 94 -14.35 -0.03 -15.78
N TYR A 95 -13.26 -0.54 -15.24
CA TYR A 95 -12.55 0.10 -14.15
C TYR A 95 -11.10 -0.35 -14.14
N ALA A 96 -10.18 0.59 -13.92
CA ALA A 96 -8.77 0.36 -13.70
C ALA A 96 -8.25 1.25 -12.58
N ALA A 97 -7.79 0.62 -11.51
CA ALA A 97 -7.35 1.25 -10.29
C ALA A 97 -5.86 1.01 -10.07
N LEU A 98 -5.09 2.09 -10.06
CA LEU A 98 -3.67 2.05 -9.73
C LEU A 98 -3.49 2.40 -8.25
N TYR A 99 -2.88 1.50 -7.49
CA TYR A 99 -2.48 1.75 -6.10
C TYR A 99 -0.98 1.66 -5.97
N TRP A 100 -0.42 2.48 -5.09
CA TRP A 100 0.95 2.34 -4.64
C TRP A 100 1.08 2.71 -3.17
N SER A 101 2.02 2.07 -2.51
CA SER A 101 2.23 2.21 -1.07
C SER A 101 3.70 1.95 -0.75
N ALA A 102 4.19 2.60 0.30
CA ALA A 102 5.46 2.26 0.88
C ALA A 102 5.58 2.72 2.34
N ILE A 103 6.59 2.17 3.01
CA ILE A 103 7.21 2.71 4.22
C ILE A 103 8.09 3.88 3.82
N TYR A 104 7.76 5.09 4.28
CA TYR A 104 8.49 6.30 3.88
C TYR A 104 8.58 7.35 5.00
N LYS A 105 9.53 7.13 5.92
CA LYS A 105 9.82 8.04 7.03
C LYS A 105 10.87 9.11 6.67
N TYR A 106 11.84 8.73 5.85
CA TYR A 106 12.95 9.53 5.35
C TYR A 106 13.47 8.94 4.03
N ASP A 107 14.29 9.64 3.26
CA ASP A 107 14.82 9.09 2.00
C ASP A 107 15.79 7.93 2.25
N LYS A 108 16.69 8.07 3.24
CA LYS A 108 17.72 7.07 3.54
C LYS A 108 17.85 6.75 5.02
N GLY A 109 17.65 5.48 5.34
CA GLY A 109 17.82 4.90 6.66
C GLY A 109 19.18 4.29 6.90
N LYS A 110 19.69 4.47 8.11
CA LYS A 110 20.95 3.87 8.57
C LYS A 110 20.75 3.22 9.93
N LYS A 111 21.54 2.17 10.17
CA LYS A 111 21.74 1.61 11.51
C LYS A 111 22.87 2.37 12.19
N VAL A 112 22.59 2.85 13.39
CA VAL A 112 23.54 3.48 14.30
C VAL A 112 23.71 2.55 15.50
N ILE A 113 24.95 2.23 15.85
CA ILE A 113 25.22 1.46 17.07
C ILE A 113 25.58 2.46 18.15
N GLU A 114 24.65 2.66 19.08
CA GLU A 114 24.91 3.45 20.28
C GLU A 114 25.55 2.57 21.34
N ARG A 115 26.65 3.06 21.92
CA ARG A 115 27.36 2.39 23.01
C ARG A 115 27.21 3.22 24.28
N THR A 116 26.75 2.59 25.34
CA THR A 116 26.70 3.19 26.67
C THR A 116 27.59 2.36 27.59
N ASP A 117 28.58 3.00 28.19
CA ASP A 117 29.46 2.38 29.17
C ASP A 117 29.19 2.96 30.55
N ASN A 118 28.92 2.08 31.51
CA ASN A 118 28.59 2.44 32.88
C ASN A 118 29.74 2.06 33.83
N GLY A 119 30.94 1.77 33.30
CA GLY A 119 32.13 1.36 34.05
C GLY A 119 32.14 -0.09 34.53
N LYS A 120 31.02 -0.82 34.37
CA LYS A 120 30.90 -2.26 34.72
C LYS A 120 30.50 -3.15 33.54
N LYS A 121 29.81 -2.58 32.55
CA LYS A 121 29.35 -3.23 31.32
C LYS A 121 29.22 -2.18 30.22
N THR A 122 29.58 -2.58 29.00
CA THR A 122 29.24 -1.85 27.79
C THR A 122 27.94 -2.42 27.22
N LEU A 123 26.92 -1.58 27.08
CA LEU A 123 25.68 -1.91 26.39
C LEU A 123 25.74 -1.38 24.95
N GLN A 124 25.26 -2.19 24.00
CA GLN A 124 25.12 -1.80 22.60
C GLN A 124 23.64 -1.84 22.21
N ARG A 125 23.15 -0.75 21.64
CA ARG A 125 21.79 -0.63 21.10
C ARG A 125 21.88 -0.27 19.63
N VAL A 126 21.14 -1.00 18.79
CA VAL A 126 20.92 -0.60 17.39
C VAL A 126 19.81 0.45 17.39
N VAL A 127 20.10 1.61 16.83
CA VAL A 127 19.15 2.70 16.60
C VAL A 127 19.01 2.88 15.10
N TYR A 128 17.78 3.10 14.65
CA TYR A 128 17.50 3.47 13.27
C TYR A 128 17.39 4.98 13.20
N ASP A 129 18.17 5.58 12.32
CA ASP A 129 18.22 7.02 12.11
C ASP A 129 18.12 7.32 10.61
N GLY A 130 17.59 8.49 10.29
CA GLY A 130 17.37 8.93 8.92
C GLY A 130 18.32 10.05 8.54
N LYS A 131 18.63 10.17 7.25
CA LYS A 131 19.10 11.41 6.65
C LYS A 131 18.08 11.88 5.63
N GLU A 132 18.07 13.21 5.42
CA GLU A 132 17.24 13.92 4.43
C GLU A 132 15.74 13.94 4.78
N SER A 133 15.11 15.12 4.63
CA SER A 133 13.70 15.31 4.93
C SER A 133 12.85 14.62 3.87
N ARG A 134 11.95 13.73 4.29
CA ARG A 134 10.94 13.09 3.45
C ARG A 134 10.22 14.11 2.55
N SER A 135 10.07 13.77 1.27
CA SER A 135 9.24 14.54 0.34
C SER A 135 7.74 14.34 0.59
N ASN A 136 6.93 15.38 0.35
CA ASN A 136 5.47 15.32 0.55
C ASN A 136 4.68 14.95 -0.72
N ASP A 137 5.37 14.62 -1.81
CA ASP A 137 4.80 14.35 -3.14
C ASP A 137 4.56 12.85 -3.39
N VAL A 138 4.33 12.07 -2.34
CA VAL A 138 4.10 10.61 -2.41
C VAL A 138 2.93 10.20 -3.32
N HIS A 139 2.06 11.15 -3.68
CA HIS A 139 0.92 10.99 -4.57
C HIS A 139 1.26 11.17 -6.06
N LYS A 140 2.52 11.44 -6.42
CA LYS A 140 2.97 11.59 -7.80
C LYS A 140 3.82 10.41 -8.22
N VAL A 141 3.47 9.78 -9.34
CA VAL A 141 4.21 8.66 -9.94
C VAL A 141 4.24 8.83 -11.46
N ILE A 142 5.09 8.05 -12.13
CA ILE A 142 5.13 8.00 -13.60
C ILE A 142 4.71 6.61 -14.04
N LEU A 143 3.64 6.53 -14.83
CA LEU A 143 3.12 5.30 -15.41
C LEU A 143 3.48 5.23 -16.90
N LYS A 144 4.08 4.11 -17.30
CA LYS A 144 4.28 3.75 -18.70
C LYS A 144 3.40 2.56 -19.05
N LEU A 145 2.46 2.79 -19.96
CA LEU A 145 1.60 1.74 -20.52
C LEU A 145 2.34 0.95 -21.60
N PRO A 146 1.83 -0.24 -22.00
CA PRO A 146 2.40 -1.02 -23.10
C PRO A 146 2.58 -0.18 -24.37
N ASN A 147 3.83 -0.04 -24.82
CA ASN A 147 4.22 0.77 -25.99
C ASN A 147 3.82 2.27 -25.90
N GLY A 148 3.48 2.75 -24.70
CA GLY A 148 3.08 4.12 -24.44
C GLY A 148 4.26 5.02 -24.06
N ALA A 149 3.98 6.32 -24.03
CA ALA A 149 4.88 7.31 -23.45
C ALA A 149 4.74 7.34 -21.91
N ASP A 150 5.76 7.90 -21.26
CA ASP A 150 5.74 8.09 -19.81
C ASP A 150 4.70 9.15 -19.45
N THR A 151 3.76 8.78 -18.56
CA THR A 151 2.61 9.60 -18.19
C THR A 151 2.66 9.91 -16.70
N SER A 152 2.67 11.20 -16.35
CA SER A 152 2.60 11.63 -14.95
C SER A 152 1.20 11.38 -14.39
N ILE A 153 1.14 10.66 -13.28
CA ILE A 153 -0.10 10.36 -12.56
C ILE A 153 -0.09 11.13 -11.24
N ASN A 154 -1.14 11.90 -11.02
CA ASN A 154 -1.40 12.61 -9.77
C ASN A 154 -2.56 11.92 -9.04
N GLY A 155 -2.24 11.08 -8.05
CA GLY A 155 -3.21 10.32 -7.29
C GLY A 155 -3.79 11.07 -6.09
N SER A 156 -4.72 10.39 -5.42
CA SER A 156 -5.22 10.75 -4.11
C SER A 156 -4.53 9.94 -3.02
N ILE A 157 -4.25 10.57 -1.88
CA ILE A 157 -3.73 9.89 -0.70
C ILE A 157 -4.92 9.24 0.03
N ILE A 158 -4.93 7.91 0.13
CA ILE A 158 -5.89 7.18 0.98
C ILE A 158 -5.47 7.33 2.44
N PHE A 159 -4.19 7.11 2.72
CA PHE A 159 -3.63 7.20 4.07
C PHE A 159 -2.18 7.67 4.00
N ASP A 160 -1.78 8.60 4.86
CA ASP A 160 -0.38 8.96 5.08
C ASP A 160 -0.18 9.28 6.56
N SER A 161 0.58 8.43 7.24
CA SER A 161 0.85 8.57 8.67
C SER A 161 1.94 9.58 9.00
N TYR A 162 2.61 10.17 8.00
CA TYR A 162 3.79 11.03 8.22
C TYR A 162 3.57 12.20 9.17
N GLN A 163 2.42 12.87 9.07
CA GLN A 163 2.06 13.99 9.96
C GLN A 163 1.37 13.55 11.26
N SER A 164 1.04 12.27 11.39
CA SER A 164 0.36 11.71 12.56
C SER A 164 1.37 11.19 13.59
N GLN A 165 0.90 10.97 14.82
CA GLN A 165 1.68 10.26 15.86
C GLN A 165 1.65 8.73 15.69
N LEU A 166 0.95 8.22 14.68
CA LEU A 166 0.86 6.79 14.40
C LEU A 166 2.10 6.33 13.62
N PHE A 167 2.41 5.04 13.74
CA PHE A 167 3.47 4.38 12.96
C PHE A 167 4.81 5.10 13.01
N GLU A 168 5.22 5.61 14.17
CA GLU A 168 6.41 6.47 14.30
C GLU A 168 7.68 5.90 13.67
N ASP A 169 7.82 4.58 13.66
CA ASP A 169 9.00 3.90 13.13
C ASP A 169 9.01 3.72 11.61
N THR A 170 7.85 3.59 10.98
CA THR A 170 7.72 3.14 9.60
C THR A 170 7.05 4.17 8.67
N LYS A 171 6.17 5.02 9.21
CA LYS A 171 5.42 6.04 8.46
C LYS A 171 4.86 5.53 7.10
N PRO A 172 3.99 4.51 7.09
CA PRO A 172 3.35 4.01 5.88
C PRO A 172 2.45 5.07 5.24
N TYR A 173 2.35 4.98 3.92
CA TYR A 173 1.33 5.67 3.13
C TYR A 173 0.73 4.75 2.06
N VAL A 174 -0.48 5.09 1.61
CA VAL A 174 -1.18 4.45 0.48
C VAL A 174 -1.81 5.52 -0.39
N CYS A 175 -1.58 5.41 -1.68
CA CYS A 175 -2.14 6.29 -2.70
C CYS A 175 -2.94 5.48 -3.73
N TYR A 176 -3.83 6.18 -4.43
CA TYR A 176 -4.74 5.62 -5.42
C TYR A 176 -4.95 6.58 -6.59
N ALA A 177 -5.11 6.05 -7.79
CA ALA A 177 -5.59 6.76 -8.95
C ALA A 177 -6.53 5.89 -9.79
N ASP A 178 -7.66 6.46 -10.23
CA ASP A 178 -8.46 5.88 -11.30
C ASP A 178 -7.79 6.20 -12.64
N VAL A 179 -7.31 5.16 -13.33
CA VAL A 179 -6.63 5.24 -14.63
C VAL A 179 -7.48 4.65 -15.76
N THR A 180 -8.79 4.47 -15.54
CA THR A 180 -9.69 3.81 -16.48
C THR A 180 -9.68 4.45 -17.86
N ASP A 181 -9.82 5.77 -17.93
CA ASP A 181 -9.89 6.48 -19.22
C ASP A 181 -8.54 6.47 -19.96
N LEU A 182 -7.44 6.54 -19.19
CA LEU A 182 -6.09 6.42 -19.73
C LEU A 182 -5.89 5.06 -20.41
N LEU A 183 -6.34 3.96 -19.79
CA LEU A 183 -6.24 2.61 -20.37
C LEU A 183 -7.25 2.38 -21.50
N LYS A 184 -8.47 2.92 -21.42
CA LYS A 184 -9.49 2.81 -22.48
C LYS A 184 -9.05 3.45 -23.80
N SER A 185 -8.21 4.48 -23.73
CA SER A 185 -7.68 5.17 -24.91
C SER A 185 -6.60 4.38 -25.66
N GLN A 186 -6.13 3.25 -25.11
CA GLN A 186 -5.12 2.42 -25.76
C GLN A 186 -5.73 1.55 -26.88
N ASN A 187 -4.87 1.03 -27.76
CA ASN A 187 -5.27 0.03 -28.76
C ASN A 187 -5.25 -1.41 -28.20
N SER A 188 -4.44 -1.65 -27.16
CA SER A 188 -4.28 -2.96 -26.50
C SER A 188 -4.01 -2.74 -25.03
N LEU A 189 -4.54 -3.63 -24.18
CA LEU A 189 -4.19 -3.71 -22.76
C LEU A 189 -3.02 -4.67 -22.51
N SER A 190 -2.73 -5.61 -23.42
CA SER A 190 -1.67 -6.60 -23.20
C SER A 190 -0.28 -5.99 -23.39
N GLY A 191 0.64 -6.32 -22.47
CA GLY A 191 2.05 -5.96 -22.55
C GLY A 191 2.69 -5.59 -21.21
N ILE A 192 3.78 -4.83 -21.28
CA ILE A 192 4.57 -4.41 -20.11
C ILE A 192 4.05 -3.09 -19.58
N TYR A 193 3.74 -3.06 -18.29
CA TYR A 193 3.43 -1.86 -17.52
C TYR A 193 4.62 -1.55 -16.62
N THR A 194 5.11 -0.32 -16.64
CA THR A 194 6.15 0.16 -15.72
C THR A 194 5.58 1.27 -14.86
N LEU A 195 5.81 1.19 -13.55
CA LEU A 195 5.54 2.28 -12.63
C LEU A 195 6.84 2.73 -11.98
N ALA A 196 7.05 4.04 -12.00
CA ALA A 196 8.26 4.69 -11.54
C ALA A 196 7.94 5.83 -10.56
N ASN A 197 8.98 6.29 -9.86
CA ASN A 197 8.93 7.38 -8.89
C ASN A 197 8.04 7.11 -7.66
N ILE A 198 7.99 5.88 -7.17
CA ILE A 198 7.31 5.56 -5.92
C ILE A 198 8.22 5.89 -4.74
N ARG A 199 7.89 6.91 -3.95
CA ARG A 199 8.68 7.29 -2.78
C ARG A 199 8.74 6.17 -1.75
N ALA A 200 9.94 5.76 -1.33
CA ALA A 200 10.12 4.79 -0.27
C ALA A 200 11.46 4.99 0.40
N THR A 201 11.53 4.65 1.69
CA THR A 201 12.79 4.71 2.43
C THR A 201 13.75 3.64 1.97
N GLU A 202 14.95 4.03 1.55
CA GLU A 202 16.06 3.11 1.28
C GLU A 202 16.89 2.84 2.54
N GLY A 203 17.72 1.80 2.51
CA GLY A 203 18.64 1.44 3.57
C GLY A 203 17.96 0.60 4.64
N TYR A 204 18.06 1.06 5.90
CA TYR A 204 17.55 0.33 7.06
C TYR A 204 16.45 1.10 7.79
N VAL A 205 15.35 0.42 8.08
CA VAL A 205 14.21 0.97 8.83
C VAL A 205 13.85 0.02 9.98
N SER A 206 13.44 0.58 11.11
CA SER A 206 12.92 -0.19 12.25
C SER A 206 11.59 -0.82 11.83
N GLY A 207 11.44 -2.14 11.95
CA GLY A 207 10.31 -2.90 11.39
C GLY A 207 10.44 -3.23 9.90
N GLY A 208 11.57 -2.87 9.27
CA GLY A 208 11.83 -3.10 7.86
C GLY A 208 11.16 -2.05 6.96
N ALA A 209 11.50 -2.09 5.68
CA ALA A 209 10.86 -1.26 4.66
C ALA A 209 10.20 -2.15 3.60
N SER A 210 9.15 -1.63 2.98
CA SER A 210 8.46 -2.26 1.87
C SER A 210 7.85 -1.18 1.00
N GLY A 211 7.66 -1.49 -0.27
CA GLY A 211 7.02 -0.57 -1.19
C GLY A 211 6.73 -1.25 -2.51
N GLY A 212 5.68 -0.80 -3.18
CA GLY A 212 5.28 -1.36 -4.45
C GLY A 212 3.96 -0.79 -4.94
N TRP A 213 3.44 -1.41 -5.97
CA TRP A 213 2.21 -1.00 -6.63
C TRP A 213 1.42 -2.19 -7.15
N LEU A 214 0.14 -1.94 -7.39
CA LEU A 214 -0.73 -2.83 -8.12
C LEU A 214 -1.68 -2.04 -9.03
N LEU A 215 -2.04 -2.65 -10.15
CA LEU A 215 -3.09 -2.20 -11.04
C LEU A 215 -4.18 -3.27 -11.05
N TYR A 216 -5.35 -2.93 -10.53
CA TYR A 216 -6.53 -3.78 -10.52
C TYR A 216 -7.49 -3.36 -11.63
N MET A 217 -8.00 -4.31 -12.40
CA MET A 217 -8.91 -4.04 -13.52
C MET A 217 -10.15 -4.91 -13.46
N ILE A 218 -11.28 -4.33 -13.84
CA ILE A 218 -12.56 -5.02 -14.08
C ILE A 218 -12.97 -4.76 -15.53
N TYR A 219 -13.32 -5.81 -16.25
CA TYR A 219 -13.70 -5.74 -17.67
C TYR A 219 -14.85 -6.69 -17.99
N GLU A 220 -15.61 -6.33 -19.03
CA GLU A 220 -16.68 -7.17 -19.56
C GLU A 220 -16.15 -8.40 -20.29
N ASP A 221 -16.85 -9.51 -20.11
CA ASP A 221 -16.61 -10.77 -20.79
C ASP A 221 -17.96 -11.47 -21.01
N ASP A 222 -18.39 -11.56 -22.27
CA ASP A 222 -19.75 -11.99 -22.64
C ASP A 222 -20.02 -13.45 -22.31
N GLU A 223 -18.95 -14.26 -22.21
CA GLU A 223 -18.98 -15.66 -21.83
C GLU A 223 -19.08 -15.87 -20.31
N SER A 224 -18.87 -14.81 -19.52
CA SER A 224 -18.97 -14.86 -18.06
C SER A 224 -20.42 -14.86 -17.57
N ALA A 225 -20.64 -15.48 -16.41
CA ALA A 225 -21.85 -15.22 -15.63
C ALA A 225 -21.85 -13.77 -15.09
N ASN A 226 -23.05 -13.26 -14.78
CA ASN A 226 -23.19 -11.98 -14.07
C ASN A 226 -22.53 -12.08 -12.69
N LYS A 227 -21.70 -11.09 -12.36
CA LYS A 227 -21.03 -10.96 -11.07
C LYS A 227 -21.25 -9.58 -10.51
N PHE A 228 -21.29 -9.50 -9.19
CA PHE A 228 -21.23 -8.25 -8.47
C PHE A 228 -19.77 -8.01 -8.08
N PHE A 229 -19.16 -6.94 -8.58
CA PHE A 229 -17.84 -6.49 -8.19
C PHE A 229 -17.98 -5.32 -7.22
N THR A 230 -17.29 -5.37 -6.09
CA THR A 230 -17.23 -4.26 -5.14
C THR A 230 -15.78 -4.03 -4.74
N THR A 231 -15.31 -2.79 -4.87
CA THR A 231 -13.98 -2.37 -4.42
C THR A 231 -14.09 -1.56 -3.14
N PHE A 232 -13.04 -1.61 -2.33
CA PHE A 232 -12.97 -0.90 -1.06
C PHE A 232 -11.61 -0.25 -0.91
N ASN A 233 -11.60 1.00 -0.44
CA ASN A 233 -10.40 1.76 -0.12
C ASN A 233 -10.26 1.91 1.39
N GLY A 234 -9.06 1.64 1.90
CA GLY A 234 -8.75 1.74 3.33
C GLY A 234 -7.29 1.37 3.62
N PHE A 235 -6.93 1.49 4.88
CA PHE A 235 -5.64 1.08 5.41
C PHE A 235 -5.82 0.57 6.83
N VAL A 236 -5.20 -0.56 7.15
CA VAL A 236 -5.16 -1.06 8.52
C VAL A 236 -3.86 -1.79 8.79
N GLU A 237 -3.31 -1.58 9.98
CA GLU A 237 -2.24 -2.42 10.49
C GLU A 237 -2.76 -3.77 10.98
N VAL A 238 -2.10 -4.84 10.56
CA VAL A 238 -2.29 -6.18 11.13
C VAL A 238 -1.05 -6.51 11.95
N ALA A 239 -1.20 -6.51 13.27
CA ALA A 239 -0.16 -6.85 14.23
C ALA A 239 -0.53 -8.13 14.99
N GLU A 240 -0.65 -8.06 16.32
CA GLU A 240 -0.88 -9.24 17.17
C GLU A 240 -2.34 -9.75 17.16
N LYS A 241 -3.30 -8.85 16.89
CA LYS A 241 -4.73 -9.19 16.89
C LYS A 241 -5.25 -9.24 15.45
N PRO A 242 -6.16 -10.18 15.15
CA PRO A 242 -6.86 -10.16 13.87
C PRO A 242 -7.63 -8.84 13.74
N VAL A 243 -7.67 -8.33 12.52
CA VAL A 243 -8.50 -7.21 12.15
C VAL A 243 -9.70 -7.74 11.38
N ASP A 244 -10.89 -7.48 11.88
CA ASP A 244 -12.11 -7.78 11.15
C ASP A 244 -12.38 -6.70 10.10
N ILE A 245 -12.39 -7.09 8.83
CA ILE A 245 -12.83 -6.24 7.73
C ILE A 245 -14.25 -6.64 7.38
N VAL A 246 -15.20 -5.80 7.76
CA VAL A 246 -16.62 -6.02 7.48
C VAL A 246 -16.92 -5.56 6.05
N PHE A 247 -17.12 -6.53 5.17
CA PHE A 247 -17.64 -6.27 3.83
C PHE A 247 -19.17 -6.32 3.85
N SER A 248 -19.82 -5.33 3.24
CA SER A 248 -21.27 -5.25 3.13
C SER A 248 -21.70 -4.97 1.68
N GLY A 249 -22.98 -5.18 1.37
CA GLY A 249 -23.52 -4.91 0.03
C GLY A 249 -23.35 -6.08 -0.95
N PHE A 250 -23.09 -7.29 -0.46
CA PHE A 250 -23.12 -8.49 -1.30
C PHE A 250 -24.52 -8.70 -1.87
N ASN A 251 -24.61 -8.72 -3.20
CA ASN A 251 -25.84 -9.07 -3.91
C ASN A 251 -25.58 -10.35 -4.71
N THR A 252 -26.32 -11.42 -4.39
CA THR A 252 -26.26 -12.69 -5.11
C THR A 252 -27.46 -12.82 -6.04
N SER A 253 -27.29 -13.50 -7.18
CA SER A 253 -28.43 -13.90 -8.00
C SER A 253 -29.46 -14.65 -7.15
N GLY A 254 -30.73 -14.25 -7.20
CA GLY A 254 -31.84 -14.96 -6.53
C GLY A 254 -32.16 -16.33 -7.14
N ILE A 255 -31.46 -16.73 -8.20
CA ILE A 255 -31.64 -18.02 -8.89
C ILE A 255 -30.28 -18.72 -8.97
N GLY A 256 -30.19 -19.92 -8.38
CA GLY A 256 -29.03 -20.81 -8.40
C GLY A 256 -29.43 -22.21 -7.94
N LYS A 257 -28.82 -23.25 -8.51
CA LYS A 257 -29.04 -24.64 -8.11
C LYS A 257 -28.39 -24.85 -6.73
N VAL A 258 -29.18 -25.10 -5.70
CA VAL A 258 -28.67 -25.52 -4.39
C VAL A 258 -28.28 -26.99 -4.53
N ASN A 259 -26.99 -27.29 -4.56
CA ASN A 259 -26.53 -28.67 -4.38
C ASN A 259 -26.59 -28.95 -2.87
N THR A 260 -27.68 -29.57 -2.44
CA THR A 260 -27.80 -30.24 -1.14
C THR A 260 -27.09 -31.58 -1.16
#